data_AF-A0A9E3SCT2-F1
#
_entry.id   AF-A0A9E3SCT2-F1
#
_cell.length_a   1.000
_cell.length_b   1.000
_cell.length_c   1.000
_cell.angle_alpha   90.00
_cell.angle_beta   90.00
_cell.angle_gamma   90.00
#
_symmetry.space_group_name_H-M   'P 1'
#
loop_
_entity.id
_entity.type
_entity.pdbx_description
1 polymer ?
#
loop_
_entity_poly.entity_id
_entity_poly.type
_entity_poly.pdbx_seq_one_letter_code
_entity_poly.pdbx_strand_id
1 'polypeptide(L)'
;MIKTERSTLIKGSAAIAISAVLWGVDGVVLTPRLFNLDVGYVVFVLHAFPFLLMHLFFAKQYRFIGRMPKQDVITFLLISLLGGAIGTLAIVKALFLLDFNHLSIVVL
;
A
#
# COMPACT_ATOMS: atom_id res chain seq x y z
N MET A 1 12.04 -13.64 29.67
CA MET A 1 11.78 -14.12 28.30
C MET A 1 10.30 -14.01 27.91
N ILE A 2 9.37 -14.63 28.65
CA ILE A 2 7.92 -14.67 28.32
C ILE A 2 7.24 -13.27 28.25
N LYS A 3 7.61 -12.33 29.14
CA LYS A 3 7.03 -10.97 29.15
C LYS A 3 7.38 -10.15 27.90
N THR A 4 8.58 -10.36 27.36
CA THR A 4 9.08 -9.65 26.17
C THR A 4 8.35 -10.14 24.91
N GLU A 5 8.13 -11.45 24.77
CA GLU A 5 7.36 -12.02 23.66
C GLU A 5 5.90 -11.56 23.65
N ARG A 6 5.25 -11.51 24.83
CA ARG A 6 3.87 -10.99 24.91
C ARG A 6 3.81 -9.52 24.50
N SER A 7 4.81 -8.71 24.87
CA SER A 7 4.88 -7.31 24.45
C SER A 7 5.11 -7.14 22.95
N THR A 8 5.92 -7.99 22.31
CA THR A 8 6.15 -7.91 20.86
C THR A 8 4.92 -8.35 20.08
N LEU A 9 4.20 -9.38 20.56
CA LEU A 9 2.94 -9.81 19.97
C LEU A 9 1.89 -8.69 20.00
N ILE A 10 1.67 -8.06 21.15
CA ILE A 10 0.70 -6.96 21.28
C ILE A 10 1.05 -5.80 20.34
N LYS A 11 2.33 -5.39 20.29
CA LYS A 11 2.77 -4.31 19.40
C LYS A 11 2.62 -4.67 17.93
N GLY A 12 2.99 -5.89 17.55
CA GLY A 12 2.84 -6.39 16.17
C GLY A 12 1.39 -6.46 15.74
N SER A 13 0.52 -7.04 16.56
CA SER A 13 -0.92 -7.10 16.30
C SER A 13 -1.56 -5.71 16.21
N ALA A 14 -1.18 -4.79 17.10
CA ALA A 14 -1.65 -3.41 17.03
C ALA A 14 -1.20 -2.71 15.73
N ALA A 15 0.05 -2.91 15.30
CA ALA A 15 0.55 -2.35 14.04
C ALA A 15 -0.22 -2.88 12.82
N ILE A 16 -0.52 -4.19 12.79
CA ILE A 16 -1.34 -4.79 11.73
C ILE A 16 -2.74 -4.18 11.73
N ALA A 17 -3.38 -4.06 12.89
CA ALA A 17 -4.72 -3.49 13.00
C ALA A 17 -4.75 -2.03 12.52
N ILE A 18 -3.78 -1.21 12.92
CA ILE A 18 -3.66 0.18 12.47
C ILE A 18 -3.43 0.23 10.96
N SER A 19 -2.58 -0.63 10.40
CA SER A 19 -2.35 -0.72 8.96
C SER A 19 -3.63 -1.05 8.18
N ALA A 20 -4.43 -2.00 8.68
CA ALA A 20 -5.69 -2.38 8.05
C ALA A 20 -6.71 -1.23 8.08
N VAL A 21 -6.79 -0.49 9.19
CA VAL A 21 -7.65 0.71 9.29
C VAL A 21 -7.21 1.78 8.30
N LEU A 22 -5.91 2.09 8.21
CA LEU A 22 -5.39 3.10 7.28
C LEU A 22 -5.69 2.75 5.82
N TRP A 23 -5.56 1.47 5.48
CA TRP A 23 -5.89 0.97 4.15
C TRP A 23 -7.40 1.07 3.84
N GLY A 24 -8.25 0.73 4.81
CA GLY A 24 -9.70 0.90 4.68
C GLY A 24 -10.12 2.36 4.52
N VAL A 25 -9.48 3.29 5.25
CA VAL A 25 -9.70 4.74 5.08
C VAL A 25 -9.31 5.17 3.67
N ASP A 26 -8.21 4.66 3.13
CA ASP A 26 -7.80 5.00 1.76
C ASP A 26 -8.82 4.54 0.70
N GLY A 27 -9.27 3.28 0.78
CA GLY A 27 -10.22 2.70 -0.18
C GLY A 27 -11.64 3.25 -0.07
N VAL A 28 -12.11 3.58 1.14
CA VAL A 28 -13.50 4.01 1.38
C VAL A 28 -13.66 5.53 1.42
N VAL A 29 -12.62 6.28 1.83
CA VAL A 29 -12.73 7.73 2.04
C VAL A 29 -11.94 8.52 1.01
N LEU A 30 -10.69 8.17 0.74
CA LEU A 30 -9.82 8.95 -0.16
C LEU A 30 -10.08 8.65 -1.63
N THR A 31 -9.94 7.39 -2.03
CA THR A 31 -10.02 6.95 -3.44
C THR A 31 -11.35 7.35 -4.12
N PRO A 32 -12.53 7.24 -3.46
CA PRO A 32 -13.79 7.68 -4.07
C PRO A 32 -13.86 9.17 -4.35
N ARG A 33 -13.16 10.01 -3.58
CA ARG A 33 -13.15 11.48 -3.80
C ARG A 33 -12.31 11.88 -5.01
N LEU A 34 -11.48 10.97 -5.51
CA LEU A 34 -10.58 11.20 -6.64
C LEU A 34 -11.15 10.66 -7.96
N PHE A 35 -12.40 10.20 -7.99
CA PHE A 35 -13.02 9.55 -9.16
C PHE A 35 -13.06 10.40 -10.44
N ASN A 36 -13.02 11.73 -10.30
CA ASN A 36 -13.00 12.68 -11.42
C ASN A 36 -11.61 12.84 -12.06
N LEU A 37 -10.57 12.22 -11.51
CA LEU A 37 -9.20 12.30 -12.02
C LEU A 37 -8.87 11.07 -12.86
N ASP A 38 -7.82 11.17 -13.67
CA ASP A 38 -7.29 10.01 -14.38
C ASP A 38 -6.81 8.93 -13.38
N VAL A 39 -7.21 7.69 -13.63
CA VAL A 39 -6.88 6.54 -12.77
C VAL A 39 -5.37 6.37 -12.61
N GLY A 40 -4.60 6.56 -13.68
CA GLY A 40 -3.15 6.47 -13.66
C GLY A 40 -2.54 7.52 -12.74
N TYR A 41 -3.03 8.76 -12.80
CA TYR A 41 -2.62 9.83 -11.90
C TYR A 41 -2.95 9.51 -10.43
N VAL A 42 -4.15 9.01 -10.14
CA VAL A 42 -4.55 8.65 -8.77
C VAL A 42 -3.63 7.58 -8.20
N VAL A 43 -3.40 6.49 -8.94
CA VAL A 43 -2.51 5.40 -8.49
C VAL A 43 -1.07 5.87 -8.33
N PHE A 44 -0.60 6.75 -9.22
CA PHE A 44 0.72 7.36 -9.08
C PHE A 44 0.85 8.15 -7.78
N VAL A 45 -0.11 9.03 -7.46
CA VAL A 45 -0.09 9.83 -6.23
C VAL A 45 -0.20 8.95 -4.99
N LEU A 46 -1.06 7.92 -5.01
CA LEU A 46 -1.22 6.95 -3.92
C LEU A 46 0.07 6.19 -3.61
N HIS A 47 0.95 5.97 -4.59
CA HIS A 47 2.27 5.37 -4.34
C HIS A 47 3.35 6.41 -4.03
N ALA A 48 3.34 7.54 -4.72
CA ALA A 48 4.33 8.59 -4.56
C ALA A 48 4.29 9.21 -3.17
N PHE A 49 3.09 9.47 -2.62
CA PHE A 49 2.98 10.13 -1.31
C PHE A 49 3.53 9.26 -0.16
N PRO A 50 3.12 7.97 0.01
CA PRO A 50 3.74 7.08 0.99
C PRO A 50 5.22 6.86 0.72
N PHE A 51 5.65 6.75 -0.55
CA PHE A 51 7.07 6.61 -0.88
C PHE A 51 7.89 7.82 -0.41
N LEU A 52 7.42 9.04 -0.66
CA LEU A 52 8.07 10.27 -0.21
C LEU A 52 8.05 10.39 1.32
N LEU A 53 6.94 10.02 1.97
CA LEU A 53 6.87 9.98 3.43
C LEU A 53 7.88 8.99 4.00
N MET A 54 7.93 7.77 3.46
CA MET A 54 8.91 6.76 3.86
C MET A 54 10.34 7.19 3.57
N HIS A 55 10.59 7.90 2.47
CA HIS A 55 11.90 8.43 2.15
C HIS A 55 12.45 9.31 3.28
N LEU A 56 11.61 10.18 3.87
CA LEU A 56 12.02 11.04 4.99
C LEU A 56 12.45 10.24 6.23
N PHE A 57 11.78 9.13 6.55
CA PHE A 57 12.12 8.32 7.73
C PHE A 57 13.22 7.28 7.47
N PHE A 58 13.32 6.76 6.24
CA PHE A 58 14.13 5.58 5.92
C PHE A 58 15.24 5.82 4.90
N ALA A 59 15.58 7.08 4.57
CA ALA A 59 16.64 7.39 3.60
C ALA A 59 17.98 6.67 3.87
N LYS A 60 18.33 6.43 5.14
CA LYS A 60 19.56 5.72 5.52
C LYS A 60 19.57 4.23 5.13
N GLN A 61 18.42 3.65 4.80
CA GLN A 61 18.30 2.23 4.44
C GLN A 61 18.75 1.96 3.00
N TYR A 62 18.83 2.98 2.14
CA TYR A 62 19.26 2.80 0.74
C TYR A 62 20.68 2.23 0.61
N ARG A 63 21.54 2.41 1.62
CA ARG A 63 22.88 1.80 1.66
C ARG A 63 22.87 0.26 1.61
N PHE A 64 21.74 -0.37 1.95
CA PHE A 64 21.62 -1.82 1.96
C PHE A 64 21.17 -2.39 0.60
N ILE A 65 20.70 -1.55 -0.34
CA ILE A 65 20.25 -2.01 -1.67
C ILE A 65 21.38 -2.73 -2.40
N GLY A 66 22.62 -2.23 -2.33
CA GLY A 66 23.79 -2.86 -2.95
C GLY A 66 24.17 -4.23 -2.38
N ARG A 67 23.55 -4.65 -1.26
CA ARG A 67 23.77 -5.96 -0.63
C ARG A 67 22.68 -6.98 -0.96
N MET A 68 21.63 -6.58 -1.71
CA MET A 68 20.54 -7.49 -2.06
C MET A 68 20.98 -8.50 -3.12
N PRO A 69 20.64 -9.79 -2.97
CA PRO A 69 20.86 -10.77 -4.02
C PRO A 69 19.95 -10.46 -5.21
N LYS A 70 20.41 -10.83 -6.42
CA LYS A 70 19.69 -10.54 -7.66
C LYS A 70 18.26 -11.12 -7.69
N GLN A 71 18.07 -12.28 -7.04
CA GLN A 71 16.77 -12.94 -6.93
C GLN A 71 15.76 -12.09 -6.15
N ASP A 72 16.19 -11.48 -5.03
CA ASP A 72 15.33 -10.58 -4.24
C ASP A 72 14.97 -9.33 -5.04
N VAL A 73 15.93 -8.76 -5.78
CA VAL A 73 15.66 -7.58 -6.63
C VAL A 73 14.60 -7.89 -7.68
N ILE A 74 14.71 -9.02 -8.38
CA ILE A 74 13.71 -9.46 -9.35
C ILE A 74 12.36 -9.70 -8.66
N THR A 75 12.36 -10.29 -7.46
CA THR A 75 11.15 -10.57 -6.70
C THR A 75 10.43 -9.28 -6.30
N PHE A 76 11.15 -8.31 -5.74
CA PHE A 76 10.60 -6.99 -5.41
C PHE A 76 10.11 -6.24 -6.65
N LEU A 77 10.84 -6.34 -7.77
CA LEU A 77 10.40 -5.76 -9.04
C LEU A 77 9.05 -6.35 -9.47
N LEU A 78 8.92 -7.68 -9.49
CA LEU A 78 7.68 -8.35 -9.88
C LEU A 78 6.51 -8.04 -8.94
N ILE A 79 6.75 -8.03 -7.62
CA ILE A 79 5.73 -7.66 -6.62
C ILE A 79 5.26 -6.22 -6.84
N SER A 80 6.20 -5.29 -7.01
CA SER A 80 5.87 -3.87 -7.22
C SER A 80 5.17 -3.62 -8.56
N LEU A 81 5.52 -4.37 -9.61
CA LEU A 81 4.94 -4.21 -10.94
C LEU A 81 3.55 -4.84 -11.03
N LEU A 82 3.41 -6.11 -10.65
CA LEU A 82 2.17 -6.87 -10.81
C LEU A 82 1.15 -6.51 -9.72
N GLY A 83 1.58 -6.50 -8.46
CA GLY A 83 0.70 -6.19 -7.33
C GLY A 83 0.53 -4.69 -7.13
N GLY A 84 1.66 -3.96 -7.04
CA GLY A 84 1.65 -2.53 -6.74
C GLY A 84 1.10 -1.66 -7.88
N ALA A 85 1.71 -1.73 -9.07
CA ALA A 85 1.30 -0.88 -10.18
C ALA A 85 0.05 -1.43 -10.90
N ILE A 86 0.17 -2.60 -11.52
CA ILE A 86 -0.89 -3.17 -12.38
C ILE A 86 -2.13 -3.54 -11.55
N GLY A 87 -1.93 -4.19 -10.40
CA GLY A 87 -3.01 -4.58 -9.49
C GLY A 87 -3.81 -3.39 -8.97
N THR A 88 -3.14 -2.36 -8.44
CA THR A 88 -3.83 -1.16 -7.96
C THR A 88 -4.51 -0.37 -9.09
N LEU A 89 -3.90 -0.27 -10.29
CA LEU A 89 -4.56 0.30 -11.47
C LEU A 89 -5.85 -0.43 -11.80
N ALA A 90 -5.84 -1.76 -11.79
CA ALA A 90 -7.01 -2.57 -12.07
C ALA A 90 -8.12 -2.34 -11.02
N ILE A 91 -7.76 -2.33 -9.74
CA ILE A 91 -8.71 -2.13 -8.62
C ILE A 91 -9.32 -0.73 -8.68
N VAL A 92 -8.51 0.33 -8.78
CA VAL A 92 -9.01 1.71 -8.83
C VAL A 92 -9.85 1.95 -10.09
N LYS A 93 -9.43 1.38 -11.24
CA LYS A 93 -10.23 1.48 -12.47
C LYS A 93 -11.57 0.76 -12.35
N ALA A 94 -11.61 -0.40 -11.71
CA ALA A 94 -12.85 -1.11 -11.45
C ALA A 94 -13.78 -0.30 -10.53
N LEU A 95 -13.23 0.33 -9.48
CA LEU A 95 -14.00 1.19 -8.57
C LEU A 95 -14.58 2.41 -9.29
N PHE A 96 -13.80 3.06 -10.16
CA PHE A 96 -14.25 4.26 -10.90
C PHE A 96 -15.33 3.92 -11.93
N LEU A 97 -15.23 2.76 -12.60
CA LEU A 97 -16.24 2.30 -13.56
C LEU A 97 -17.59 1.94 -12.91
N LEU A 98 -17.59 1.67 -11.61
CA LEU A 98 -18.80 1.30 -10.86
C LEU A 98 -19.43 2.52 -10.15
N ASP A 99 -18.93 3.73 -10.40
CA ASP A 99 -19.36 4.99 -9.75
C ASP A 99 -19.47 4.88 -8.21
N PHE A 100 -18.67 4.00 -7.60
CA PHE A 100 -18.71 3.72 -6.16
C PHE A 100 -20.11 3.35 -5.64
N ASN A 101 -20.94 2.70 -6.46
CA ASN A 101 -22.28 2.26 -6.07
C ASN A 101 -22.21 1.40 -4.79
N HIS A 102 -23.09 1.67 -3.82
CA HIS A 102 -23.11 1.05 -2.50
C HIS A 102 -23.25 -0.50 -2.54
N LEU A 103 -23.74 -1.07 -3.64
CA LEU A 103 -23.81 -2.51 -3.87
C LEU A 103 -22.48 -3.13 -4.33
N SER A 104 -21.54 -2.30 -4.75
CA SER A 104 -20.22 -2.65 -5.24
C SER A 104 -19.16 -2.47 -4.16
N ILE A 105 -19.46 -2.86 -2.91
CA ILE A 105 -18.43 -3.10 -1.91
C ILE A 105 -17.60 -4.27 -2.45
N VAL A 106 -16.65 -3.95 -3.33
CA VAL A 106 -15.50 -4.78 -3.61
C VAL A 106 -14.81 -4.82 -2.26
N VAL A 107 -15.09 -5.90 -1.53
CA VAL A 107 -14.41 -6.22 -0.28
C VAL A 107 -12.95 -6.41 -0.67
N LEU A 108 -12.21 -5.31 -0.55
CA LEU A 108 -10.77 -5.26 -0.46
C LEU A 108 -10.41 -5.90 0.88
#